data_AF-A0A9D8HRG7-F1
#
_entry.id   AF-A0A9D8HRG7-F1
#
_cell.length_a   1.000
_cell.length_b   1.000
_cell.length_c   1.000
_cell.angle_alpha   90.00
_cell.angle_beta   90.00
_cell.angle_gamma   90.00
#
_symmetry.space_group_name_H-M   'P 1'
#
loop_
_entity.id
_entity.type
_entity.pdbx_description
1 polymer ?
#
loop_
_entity_poly.entity_id
_entity_poly.type
_entity_poly.pdbx_seq_one_letter_code
_entity_poly.pdbx_strand_id
1 'polypeptide(L)'
;MNKFENKKRIIIIGGVAAGTSAATKARRKSETADIVIYEKYRYISYGTCGLPYFISDRITDIESLIINKVEHFEKRFNVKVNILHEVIRIDPDDKSILVRNLTTDEEFKDYYDKLIISTGSDPLVINPELYDATNTFSLKTIDDAVKLKDYINYLSEKDYSTLEIKDNSRDYSNNKNPVNAVIVGGGFIGLELLDSFLAKGFKVTIIEKLNQLLPVFDFEIVEYLENYLKDKGVSILKEDEIKDFEKDGRKYSIKNSSKKITAVNTLKGNKLPVDILFLSIGARPQVALAKEAGLAIGDSGAISVNEYMQTSNPDIYAAGDCCEVKDFITGINIKYNLANIASRQGRCVGYNAAGGKDKFTGGNPTSIIKVLDITIAKTGVSFREAKRLGYDAVKIELHYYDHAGYYPGANMIHIFLIYDKKSGRILGFEAVGKTGVDKKLDVLSAAIKCRLKVWDLANIDFGYHPEYGSAKDSINILGMIGENIKKGEVGFISAEELREKLSKKYNLILLDVRSRGEYKAEHIEGSFNIPIDVLRENLGSLNKDSEIIVYCHTSYRSYLALRILKNSGFKNVKNLNGSYLSWNRVLN
;
A
#
# COMPACT_ATOMS: atom_id res chain seq x y z
N MET A 1 27.44 -46.56 -11.04
CA MET A 1 27.88 -45.15 -10.88
C MET A 1 27.84 -44.47 -12.24
N ASN A 2 26.79 -43.72 -12.55
CA ASN A 2 26.78 -42.78 -13.70
C ASN A 2 26.86 -41.37 -13.11
N LYS A 3 28.08 -40.83 -13.06
CA LYS A 3 28.43 -39.58 -12.34
C LYS A 3 28.54 -38.38 -13.29
N PHE A 4 27.69 -38.34 -14.31
CA PHE A 4 27.50 -37.20 -15.21
C PHE A 4 26.00 -36.90 -15.32
N GLU A 5 25.35 -36.58 -14.20
CA GLU A 5 24.11 -35.81 -14.29
C GLU A 5 24.47 -34.46 -14.92
N ASN A 6 23.90 -34.18 -16.08
CA ASN A 6 24.19 -32.97 -16.85
C ASN A 6 23.97 -31.74 -15.95
N LYS A 7 25.04 -31.00 -15.66
CA LYS A 7 25.07 -29.92 -14.67
C LYS A 7 24.22 -28.75 -15.19
N LYS A 8 22.95 -28.65 -14.78
CA LYS A 8 22.06 -27.58 -15.24
C LYS A 8 22.61 -26.21 -14.85
N ARG A 9 22.84 -25.33 -15.83
CA ARG A 9 23.24 -23.94 -15.63
C ARG A 9 22.05 -23.02 -15.56
N ILE A 10 21.89 -22.35 -14.42
CA ILE A 10 20.78 -21.44 -14.12
C ILE A 10 21.35 -20.04 -13.96
N ILE A 11 21.00 -19.14 -14.87
CA ILE A 11 21.36 -17.73 -14.79
C ILE A 11 20.16 -16.91 -14.27
N ILE A 12 20.43 -15.99 -13.36
CA ILE A 12 19.46 -15.10 -12.74
C ILE A 12 19.88 -13.65 -12.99
N ILE A 13 18.97 -12.85 -13.56
CA ILE A 13 19.16 -11.43 -13.81
C ILE A 13 18.46 -10.63 -12.71
N GLY A 14 19.23 -9.96 -11.86
CA GLY A 14 18.77 -9.23 -10.67
C GLY A 14 18.94 -10.05 -9.39
N GLY A 15 19.51 -9.43 -8.36
CA GLY A 15 19.94 -10.05 -7.10
C GLY A 15 19.21 -9.52 -5.87
N VAL A 16 17.98 -9.04 -6.00
CA VAL A 16 17.16 -8.55 -4.88
C VAL A 16 16.03 -9.56 -4.57
N ALA A 17 14.80 -9.13 -4.29
CA ALA A 17 13.77 -9.95 -3.65
C ALA A 17 13.44 -11.27 -4.38
N ALA A 18 13.15 -11.20 -5.69
CA ALA A 18 12.80 -12.40 -6.46
C ALA A 18 14.04 -13.24 -6.82
N GLY A 19 15.11 -12.59 -7.28
CA GLY A 19 16.31 -13.28 -7.77
C GLY A 19 17.03 -14.09 -6.69
N THR A 20 17.25 -13.53 -5.50
CA THR A 20 17.93 -14.29 -4.42
C THR A 20 16.99 -15.33 -3.81
N SER A 21 15.69 -15.08 -3.74
CA SER A 21 14.71 -16.10 -3.37
C SER A 21 14.75 -17.30 -4.34
N ALA A 22 14.86 -17.03 -5.65
CA ALA A 22 15.02 -18.05 -6.68
C ALA A 22 16.34 -18.82 -6.53
N ALA A 23 17.46 -18.11 -6.40
CA ALA A 23 18.79 -18.72 -6.28
C ALA A 23 18.87 -19.68 -5.08
N THR A 24 18.42 -19.23 -3.89
CA THR A 24 18.47 -20.07 -2.69
C THR A 24 17.53 -21.28 -2.80
N LYS A 25 16.35 -21.13 -3.41
CA LYS A 25 15.43 -22.25 -3.60
C LYS A 25 15.92 -23.24 -4.65
N ALA A 26 16.56 -22.76 -5.72
CA ALA A 26 17.21 -23.59 -6.73
C ALA A 26 18.32 -24.45 -6.11
N ARG A 27 19.22 -23.84 -5.32
CA ARG A 27 20.26 -24.58 -4.59
C ARG A 27 19.68 -25.67 -3.69
N ARG A 28 18.68 -25.33 -2.85
CA ARG A 28 18.02 -26.31 -1.97
C ARG A 28 17.29 -27.43 -2.73
N LYS A 29 17.05 -27.27 -4.03
CA LYS A 29 16.46 -28.31 -4.89
C LYS A 29 17.52 -29.15 -5.59
N SER A 30 18.66 -28.56 -5.96
CA SER A 30 19.73 -29.27 -6.65
C SER A 30 21.10 -28.78 -6.20
N GLU A 31 21.89 -29.69 -5.64
CA GLU A 31 23.29 -29.43 -5.30
C GLU A 31 24.23 -29.47 -6.52
N THR A 32 23.81 -30.08 -7.61
CA THR A 32 24.61 -30.14 -8.83
C THR A 32 24.40 -28.94 -9.73
N ALA A 33 23.29 -28.19 -9.59
CA ALA A 33 23.01 -27.02 -10.42
C ALA A 33 24.14 -25.97 -10.32
N ASP A 34 24.50 -25.40 -11.47
CA ASP A 34 25.41 -24.26 -11.56
C ASP A 34 24.59 -22.97 -11.56
N ILE A 35 24.66 -22.18 -10.49
CA ILE A 35 23.76 -21.03 -10.30
C ILE A 35 24.58 -19.75 -10.30
N VAL A 36 24.21 -18.82 -11.18
CA VAL A 36 24.88 -17.52 -11.32
C VAL A 36 23.85 -16.39 -11.22
N ILE A 37 24.15 -15.36 -10.43
CA ILE A 37 23.40 -14.10 -10.37
C ILE A 37 24.25 -13.01 -11.03
N TYR A 38 23.60 -12.23 -11.90
CA TYR A 38 24.12 -10.96 -12.39
C TYR A 38 23.29 -9.81 -11.79
N GLU A 39 23.94 -8.96 -11.02
CA GLU A 39 23.35 -7.78 -10.37
C GLU A 39 24.11 -6.55 -10.84
N LYS A 40 23.39 -5.56 -11.35
CA LYS A 40 24.00 -4.33 -11.88
C LYS A 40 24.39 -3.35 -10.78
N TYR A 41 23.75 -3.44 -9.62
CA TYR A 41 24.08 -2.61 -8.46
C TYR A 41 25.14 -3.26 -7.57
N ARG A 42 25.59 -2.52 -6.54
CA ARG A 42 26.64 -2.94 -5.60
C ARG A 42 26.18 -3.97 -4.57
N TYR A 43 24.87 -4.05 -4.34
CA TYR A 43 24.30 -4.84 -3.25
C TYR A 43 23.28 -5.84 -3.78
N ILE A 44 23.29 -7.02 -3.17
CA ILE A 44 22.23 -8.02 -3.29
C ILE A 44 21.40 -8.05 -2.01
N SER A 45 20.21 -8.65 -2.06
CA SER A 45 19.40 -8.95 -0.87
C SER A 45 19.30 -7.80 0.14
N TYR A 46 18.99 -6.59 -0.30
CA TYR A 46 18.79 -5.47 0.62
C TYR A 46 17.31 -5.14 0.82
N GLY A 47 16.96 -4.67 2.01
CA GLY A 47 15.61 -4.26 2.38
C GLY A 47 15.24 -2.94 1.73
N THR A 48 14.75 -2.96 0.49
CA THR A 48 14.26 -1.78 -0.23
C THR A 48 13.17 -1.04 0.56
N CYS A 49 12.28 -1.78 1.23
CA CYS A 49 11.25 -1.23 2.12
C CYS A 49 11.82 -0.55 3.38
N GLY A 50 13.09 -0.79 3.72
CA GLY A 50 13.78 -0.14 4.83
C GLY A 50 14.36 1.23 4.49
N LEU A 51 14.45 1.59 3.20
CA LEU A 51 15.10 2.83 2.76
C LEU A 51 14.43 4.10 3.33
N PRO A 52 13.09 4.26 3.33
CA PRO A 52 12.46 5.42 3.97
C PRO A 52 12.80 5.54 5.46
N TYR A 53 12.84 4.41 6.16
CA TYR A 53 13.13 4.36 7.60
C TYR A 53 14.61 4.62 7.92
N PHE A 54 15.51 4.34 6.97
CA PHE A 54 16.90 4.78 7.07
C PHE A 54 17.04 6.29 6.92
N ILE A 55 16.29 6.88 5.98
CA ILE A 55 16.25 8.34 5.79
C ILE A 55 15.64 9.04 7.01
N SER A 56 14.66 8.42 7.66
CA SER A 56 14.01 8.94 8.86
C SER A 56 14.76 8.68 10.18
N ASP A 57 15.99 8.14 10.14
CA ASP A 57 16.78 7.73 11.31
C ASP A 57 16.12 6.68 12.23
N ARG A 58 15.05 6.01 11.78
CA ARG A 58 14.48 4.85 12.50
C ARG A 58 15.35 3.62 12.34
N ILE A 59 16.04 3.51 11.21
CA ILE A 59 17.13 2.59 10.96
C ILE A 59 18.39 3.44 10.84
N THR A 60 19.29 3.37 11.81
CA THR A 60 20.46 4.25 11.86
C THR A 60 21.64 3.70 11.07
N ASP A 61 21.79 2.38 11.03
CA ASP A 61 22.88 1.69 10.32
C ASP A 61 22.40 1.16 8.96
N ILE A 62 23.06 1.61 7.90
CA ILE A 62 22.77 1.19 6.52
C ILE A 62 23.09 -0.29 6.29
N GLU A 63 24.07 -0.84 7.00
CA GLU A 63 24.44 -2.25 6.90
C GLU A 63 23.32 -3.17 7.38
N SER A 64 22.46 -2.68 8.29
CA SER A 64 21.27 -3.43 8.73
C SER A 64 20.25 -3.65 7.61
N LEU A 65 20.29 -2.84 6.54
CA LEU A 65 19.46 -3.05 5.35
C LEU A 65 20.00 -4.17 4.46
N ILE A 66 21.28 -4.54 4.59
CA ILE A 66 21.91 -5.60 3.79
C ILE A 66 21.64 -6.95 4.47
N ILE A 67 20.66 -7.69 3.95
CA ILE A 67 20.22 -8.96 4.56
C ILE A 67 21.24 -10.07 4.32
N ASN A 68 21.89 -10.08 3.15
CA ASN A 68 22.97 -11.01 2.84
C ASN A 68 24.13 -10.30 2.14
N LYS A 69 25.33 -10.40 2.72
CA LYS A 69 26.58 -10.04 2.03
C LYS A 69 26.91 -11.08 0.96
N VAL A 70 27.53 -10.64 -0.13
CA VAL A 70 27.88 -11.47 -1.29
C VAL A 70 28.65 -12.72 -0.85
N GLU A 71 29.82 -12.55 -0.22
CA GLU A 71 30.70 -13.65 0.20
C GLU A 71 29.97 -14.71 1.03
N HIS A 72 29.12 -14.27 1.95
CA HIS A 72 28.34 -15.17 2.80
C HIS A 72 27.25 -15.90 2.02
N PHE A 73 26.58 -15.21 1.10
CA PHE A 73 25.58 -15.79 0.23
C PHE A 73 26.20 -16.85 -0.68
N GLU A 74 27.34 -16.54 -1.31
CA GLU A 74 28.08 -17.47 -2.16
C GLU A 74 28.54 -18.70 -1.38
N LYS A 75 29.14 -18.51 -0.21
CA LYS A 75 29.64 -19.61 0.63
C LYS A 75 28.51 -20.50 1.16
N ARG A 76 27.40 -19.90 1.60
CA ARG A 76 26.26 -20.63 2.19
C ARG A 76 25.47 -21.40 1.13
N PHE A 77 25.28 -20.82 -0.06
CA PHE A 77 24.41 -21.38 -1.08
C PHE A 77 25.14 -21.88 -2.32
N ASN A 78 26.47 -21.84 -2.36
CA ASN A 78 27.26 -22.24 -3.53
C ASN A 78 26.70 -21.61 -4.84
N VAL A 79 26.41 -20.31 -4.78
CA VAL A 79 25.90 -19.50 -5.90
C VAL A 79 26.98 -18.51 -6.26
N LYS A 80 27.32 -18.36 -7.55
CA LYS A 80 28.20 -17.29 -8.00
C LYS A 80 27.42 -16.00 -8.16
N VAL A 81 27.91 -14.90 -7.60
CA VAL A 81 27.25 -13.59 -7.67
C VAL A 81 28.21 -12.57 -8.29
N ASN A 82 27.83 -12.01 -9.44
CA ASN A 82 28.56 -10.94 -10.09
C ASN A 82 27.79 -9.63 -9.91
N ILE A 83 28.21 -8.82 -8.93
CA ILE A 83 27.72 -7.44 -8.75
C ILE A 83 28.40 -6.49 -9.75
N LEU A 84 27.81 -5.32 -10.00
CA LEU A 84 28.28 -4.38 -11.03
C LEU A 84 28.39 -5.03 -12.42
N HIS A 85 27.51 -5.99 -12.71
CA HIS A 85 27.41 -6.64 -14.01
C HIS A 85 25.99 -6.50 -14.54
N GLU A 86 25.84 -5.82 -15.67
CA GLU A 86 24.55 -5.60 -16.31
C GLU A 86 24.38 -6.58 -17.47
N VAL A 87 23.29 -7.35 -17.44
CA VAL A 87 22.87 -8.09 -18.63
C VAL A 87 22.22 -7.11 -19.59
N ILE A 88 22.82 -6.96 -20.77
CA ILE A 88 22.40 -5.97 -21.78
C ILE A 88 21.70 -6.61 -22.97
N ARG A 89 21.80 -7.92 -23.16
CA ARG A 89 21.08 -8.67 -24.21
C ARG A 89 20.80 -10.10 -23.79
N ILE A 90 19.68 -10.66 -24.25
CA ILE A 90 19.33 -12.07 -24.15
C ILE A 90 19.15 -12.61 -25.57
N ASP A 91 19.82 -13.71 -25.91
CA ASP A 91 19.77 -14.38 -27.20
C ASP A 91 19.13 -15.78 -27.00
N PRO A 92 17.80 -15.93 -27.15
CA PRO A 92 17.10 -17.19 -26.80
C PRO A 92 17.45 -18.39 -27.67
N ASP A 93 17.70 -18.17 -28.97
CA ASP A 93 18.01 -19.25 -29.93
C ASP A 93 19.34 -19.93 -29.62
N ASP A 94 20.31 -19.13 -29.16
CA ASP A 94 21.65 -19.58 -28.76
C ASP A 94 21.76 -19.87 -27.25
N LYS A 95 20.65 -19.68 -26.51
CA LYS A 95 20.57 -19.82 -25.04
C LYS A 95 21.71 -19.10 -24.30
N SER A 96 21.91 -17.83 -24.66
CA SER A 96 22.97 -17.02 -24.10
C SER A 96 22.53 -15.62 -23.74
N ILE A 97 23.38 -14.93 -22.98
CA ILE A 97 23.24 -13.54 -22.59
C ILE A 97 24.54 -12.79 -22.86
N LEU A 98 24.42 -11.49 -23.13
CA LEU A 98 25.54 -10.56 -23.18
C LEU A 98 25.59 -9.76 -21.87
N VAL A 99 26.72 -9.80 -21.20
CA VAL A 99 26.94 -9.15 -19.90
C VAL A 99 28.01 -8.08 -20.05
N ARG A 100 27.75 -6.88 -19.53
CA ARG A 100 28.74 -5.81 -19.39
C ARG A 100 29.20 -5.71 -17.94
N ASN A 101 30.50 -5.79 -17.72
CA ASN A 101 31.11 -5.44 -16.43
C ASN A 101 31.17 -3.92 -16.30
N LEU A 102 30.39 -3.34 -15.40
CA LEU A 102 30.29 -1.88 -15.22
C LEU A 102 31.53 -1.26 -14.56
N THR A 103 32.49 -2.09 -14.12
CA THR A 103 33.77 -1.63 -13.57
C THR A 103 34.84 -1.52 -14.65
N THR A 104 34.83 -2.42 -15.64
CA THR A 104 35.87 -2.52 -16.68
C THR A 104 35.39 -2.17 -18.09
N ASP A 105 34.07 -1.98 -18.28
CA ASP A 105 33.38 -1.85 -19.57
C ASP A 105 33.54 -3.06 -20.50
N GLU A 106 34.11 -4.17 -20.02
CA GLU A 106 34.25 -5.40 -20.79
C GLU A 106 32.89 -6.08 -20.97
N GLU A 107 32.61 -6.48 -22.22
CA GLU A 107 31.43 -7.28 -22.56
C GLU A 107 31.82 -8.72 -22.85
N PHE A 108 31.09 -9.66 -22.27
CA PHE A 108 31.29 -11.08 -22.51
C PHE A 108 29.97 -11.84 -22.57
N LYS A 109 30.04 -13.01 -23.19
CA LYS A 109 28.89 -13.89 -23.41
C LYS A 109 28.86 -15.02 -22.38
N ASP A 110 27.69 -15.32 -21.83
CA ASP A 110 27.46 -16.46 -20.94
C ASP A 110 26.25 -17.28 -21.40
N TYR A 111 26.22 -18.57 -21.10
CA TYR A 111 25.24 -19.54 -21.60
C TYR A 111 24.40 -20.11 -20.46
N TYR A 112 23.15 -20.46 -20.75
CA TYR A 112 22.23 -21.01 -19.75
C TYR A 112 21.48 -22.24 -20.26
N ASP A 113 21.14 -23.16 -19.34
CA ASP A 113 20.08 -24.13 -19.57
C ASP A 113 18.72 -23.52 -19.21
N LYS A 114 18.68 -22.72 -18.13
CA LYS A 114 17.51 -21.97 -17.68
C LYS A 114 17.88 -20.53 -17.31
N LEU A 115 17.04 -19.58 -17.72
CA LEU A 115 17.20 -18.16 -17.40
C LEU A 115 16.05 -17.67 -16.52
N ILE A 116 16.36 -16.80 -15.56
CA ILE A 116 15.36 -16.16 -14.68
C ILE A 116 15.52 -14.64 -14.79
N ILE A 117 14.49 -13.95 -15.27
CA ILE A 117 14.43 -12.50 -15.36
C ILE A 117 13.75 -11.96 -14.09
N SER A 118 14.51 -11.23 -13.25
CA SER A 118 14.01 -10.58 -12.03
C SER A 118 14.48 -9.13 -11.91
N THR A 119 14.41 -8.41 -13.02
CA THR A 119 14.86 -7.03 -13.21
C THR A 119 14.04 -5.98 -12.46
N GLY A 120 12.86 -6.35 -11.94
CA GLY A 120 12.00 -5.47 -11.16
C GLY A 120 11.39 -4.32 -11.97
N SER A 121 11.36 -3.12 -11.39
CA SER A 121 10.77 -1.92 -12.01
C SER A 121 11.64 -0.68 -11.80
N ASP A 122 11.49 0.32 -12.67
CA ASP A 122 12.09 1.65 -12.51
C ASP A 122 11.04 2.69 -12.12
N PRO A 123 11.42 3.76 -11.40
CA PRO A 123 10.57 4.92 -11.24
C PRO A 123 10.08 5.42 -12.59
N LEU A 124 8.80 5.80 -12.68
CA LEU A 124 8.28 6.45 -13.87
C LEU A 124 9.00 7.80 -14.06
N VAL A 125 9.32 8.18 -15.31
CA VAL A 125 9.96 9.46 -15.65
C VAL A 125 9.02 10.27 -16.53
N ILE A 126 8.57 11.43 -16.06
CA ILE A 126 7.67 12.34 -16.81
C ILE A 126 8.48 13.36 -17.63
N ASN A 127 9.44 14.05 -16.99
CA ASN A 127 10.27 15.06 -17.64
C ASN A 127 11.72 14.88 -17.19
N PRO A 128 12.66 14.48 -18.08
CA PRO A 128 14.07 14.24 -17.72
C PRO A 128 14.72 15.41 -16.97
N GLU A 129 14.39 16.65 -17.32
CA GLU A 129 14.99 17.82 -16.69
C GLU A 129 14.62 17.99 -15.21
N LEU A 130 13.48 17.45 -14.78
CA LEU A 130 13.15 17.38 -13.35
C LEU A 130 14.05 16.37 -12.64
N TYR A 131 14.25 15.19 -13.22
CA TYR A 131 15.05 14.11 -12.61
C TYR A 131 16.53 14.45 -12.54
N ASP A 132 17.02 15.24 -13.50
CA ASP A 132 18.42 15.68 -13.52
C ASP A 132 18.71 16.75 -12.46
N ALA A 133 17.70 17.46 -11.95
CA ALA A 133 17.89 18.57 -11.03
C ALA A 133 18.49 18.13 -9.68
N THR A 134 19.41 18.94 -9.15
CA THR A 134 20.23 18.58 -7.98
C THR A 134 19.45 18.42 -6.68
N ASN A 135 18.24 18.96 -6.61
CA ASN A 135 17.34 18.87 -5.46
C ASN A 135 16.08 18.03 -5.73
N THR A 136 16.10 17.23 -6.80
CA THR A 136 15.03 16.30 -7.12
C THR A 136 15.48 14.87 -6.86
N PHE A 137 14.62 14.10 -6.18
CA PHE A 137 14.94 12.76 -5.71
C PHE A 137 13.84 11.77 -6.06
N SER A 138 14.25 10.52 -6.26
CA SER A 138 13.39 9.34 -6.25
C SER A 138 14.09 8.27 -5.41
N LEU A 139 13.38 7.22 -5.00
CA LEU A 139 13.92 6.22 -4.08
C LEU A 139 13.76 4.80 -4.62
N LYS A 140 14.87 4.15 -4.96
CA LYS A 140 14.92 2.75 -5.38
C LYS A 140 16.09 1.97 -4.77
N THR A 141 17.23 2.63 -4.63
CA THR A 141 18.49 2.01 -4.22
C THR A 141 19.00 2.58 -2.89
N ILE A 142 19.97 1.89 -2.30
CA ILE A 142 20.71 2.37 -1.13
C ILE A 142 21.38 3.73 -1.44
N ASP A 143 21.98 3.88 -2.62
CA ASP A 143 22.64 5.13 -3.01
C ASP A 143 21.65 6.30 -3.11
N ASP A 144 20.42 6.06 -3.56
CA ASP A 144 19.36 7.08 -3.57
C ASP A 144 19.00 7.52 -2.15
N ALA A 145 18.91 6.56 -1.21
CA ALA A 145 18.57 6.82 0.17
C ALA A 145 19.64 7.65 0.89
N VAL A 146 20.93 7.31 0.67
CA VAL A 146 22.06 8.08 1.20
C VAL A 146 22.03 9.51 0.67
N LYS A 147 21.90 9.69 -0.65
CA LYS A 147 21.85 11.02 -1.28
C LYS A 147 20.72 11.88 -0.72
N LEU A 148 19.52 11.32 -0.59
CA LEU A 148 18.37 12.06 -0.05
C LEU A 148 18.57 12.40 1.43
N LYS A 149 19.05 11.45 2.24
CA LYS A 149 19.33 11.68 3.67
C LYS A 149 20.38 12.79 3.88
N ASP A 150 21.49 12.73 3.15
CA ASP A 150 22.55 13.73 3.22
C ASP A 150 22.03 15.11 2.82
N TYR A 151 21.18 15.18 1.79
CA TYR A 151 20.58 16.43 1.34
C TYR A 151 19.59 17.02 2.36
N ILE A 152 18.77 16.18 3.00
CA ILE A 152 17.89 16.59 4.10
C ILE A 152 18.70 17.20 5.25
N ASN A 153 19.77 16.51 5.68
CA ASN A 153 20.63 16.99 6.77
C ASN A 153 21.32 18.31 6.42
N TYR A 154 21.86 18.43 5.20
CA TYR A 154 22.46 19.67 4.70
C TYR A 154 21.49 20.87 4.76
N LEU A 155 20.22 20.67 4.38
CA LEU A 155 19.22 21.72 4.44
C LEU A 155 18.82 22.06 5.88
N SER A 156 18.71 21.05 6.75
CA SER A 156 18.43 21.27 8.17
C SER A 156 19.52 22.12 8.84
N GLU A 157 20.81 21.81 8.63
CA GLU A 157 21.95 22.52 9.24
C GLU A 157 22.03 24.00 8.83
N LYS A 158 21.59 24.34 7.61
CA LYS A 158 21.57 25.74 7.12
C LYS A 158 20.48 26.60 7.77
N ASP A 159 19.41 25.98 8.26
CA ASP A 159 18.25 26.65 8.86
C ASP A 159 18.43 26.91 10.37
N TYR A 160 19.35 26.17 11.03
CA TYR A 160 19.62 26.27 12.49
C TYR A 160 20.26 27.57 12.98
N SER A 161 20.48 28.57 12.11
CA SER A 161 21.06 29.86 12.56
C SER A 161 20.07 30.79 13.30
N THR A 162 18.80 30.41 13.52
CA THR A 162 17.80 31.35 14.08
C THR A 162 16.79 30.85 15.13
N LEU A 163 16.91 29.66 15.75
CA LEU A 163 15.85 29.17 16.66
C LEU A 163 16.38 28.68 18.03
N GLU A 164 15.99 29.39 19.10
CA GLU A 164 16.15 28.95 20.49
C GLU A 164 15.16 27.83 20.83
N ILE A 165 15.64 26.79 21.50
CA ILE A 165 14.84 25.67 22.01
C ILE A 165 14.18 26.09 23.32
N LYS A 166 12.85 26.14 23.37
CA LYS A 166 12.08 26.15 24.63
C LYS A 166 11.09 24.98 24.65
N ASP A 167 11.37 24.05 25.56
CA ASP A 167 10.56 22.89 25.95
C ASP A 167 10.30 21.82 24.88
N ASN A 168 10.11 20.58 25.36
CA ASN A 168 9.95 19.33 24.58
C ASN A 168 8.68 19.26 23.69
N SER A 169 8.03 20.39 23.42
CA SER A 169 7.05 20.56 22.36
C SER A 169 7.73 21.23 21.16
N ARG A 170 7.95 20.47 20.09
CA ARG A 170 8.50 21.00 18.84
C ARG A 170 7.45 21.88 18.14
N ASP A 171 7.37 23.15 18.51
CA ASP A 171 6.56 24.14 17.80
C ASP A 171 7.37 24.76 16.66
N TYR A 172 7.10 24.29 15.44
CA TYR A 172 7.78 24.70 14.21
C TYR A 172 7.14 25.94 13.55
N SER A 173 6.14 26.58 14.19
CA SER A 173 5.33 27.63 13.55
C SER A 173 6.06 28.96 13.32
N ASN A 174 7.22 29.18 13.95
CA ASN A 174 7.90 30.49 13.98
C ASN A 174 9.16 30.60 13.10
N ASN A 175 9.43 29.65 12.20
CA ASN A 175 10.51 29.81 11.22
C ASN A 175 10.10 30.82 10.14
N LYS A 176 10.85 31.92 9.99
CA LYS A 176 10.59 32.98 9.00
C LYS A 176 10.86 32.54 7.56
N ASN A 177 11.58 31.43 7.32
CA ASN A 177 11.84 30.92 5.98
C ASN A 177 11.99 29.39 5.96
N PRO A 178 10.90 28.62 6.13
CA PRO A 178 10.97 27.17 6.26
C PRO A 178 11.41 26.51 4.94
N VAL A 179 12.22 25.45 5.05
CA VAL A 179 12.54 24.56 3.93
C VAL A 179 11.26 23.92 3.38
N ASN A 180 11.07 23.98 2.07
CA ASN A 180 9.88 23.46 1.39
C ASN A 180 10.15 22.11 0.73
N ALA A 181 9.52 21.05 1.25
CA ALA A 181 9.55 19.71 0.67
C ALA A 181 8.25 19.46 -0.12
N VAL A 182 8.37 19.31 -1.44
CA VAL A 182 7.26 18.99 -2.32
C VAL A 182 7.35 17.52 -2.74
N ILE A 183 6.30 16.75 -2.44
CA ILE A 183 6.16 15.35 -2.83
C ILE A 183 5.19 15.28 -3.99
N VAL A 184 5.59 14.63 -5.08
CA VAL A 184 4.73 14.40 -6.25
C VAL A 184 4.31 12.95 -6.27
N GLY A 185 3.00 12.71 -6.21
CA GLY A 185 2.40 11.39 -6.03
C GLY A 185 2.11 11.08 -4.56
N GLY A 186 0.89 10.63 -4.29
CA GLY A 186 0.35 10.22 -2.99
C GLY A 186 0.43 8.72 -2.74
N GLY A 187 1.47 8.06 -3.27
CA GLY A 187 1.73 6.63 -3.10
C GLY A 187 2.48 6.30 -1.81
N PHE A 188 2.70 5.00 -1.55
CA PHE A 188 3.34 4.50 -0.32
C PHE A 188 4.66 5.19 0.02
N ILE A 189 5.62 5.23 -0.91
CA ILE A 189 6.98 5.73 -0.66
C ILE A 189 6.97 7.22 -0.26
N GLY A 190 6.16 8.05 -0.93
CA GLY A 190 6.04 9.47 -0.59
C GLY A 190 5.50 9.67 0.82
N LEU A 191 4.49 8.89 1.22
CA LEU A 191 3.90 8.96 2.55
C LEU A 191 4.83 8.43 3.65
N GLU A 192 5.64 7.40 3.37
CA GLU A 192 6.62 6.86 4.32
C GLU A 192 7.73 7.86 4.64
N LEU A 193 8.05 8.77 3.72
CA LEU A 193 9.06 9.83 3.91
C LEU A 193 8.55 11.06 4.65
N LEU A 194 7.25 11.15 4.92
CA LEU A 194 6.70 12.31 5.66
C LEU A 194 7.37 12.51 7.01
N ASP A 195 7.70 11.42 7.71
CA ASP A 195 8.38 11.48 9.01
C ASP A 195 9.76 12.14 8.89
N SER A 196 10.51 11.84 7.82
CA SER A 196 11.83 12.42 7.56
C SER A 196 11.80 13.94 7.38
N PHE A 197 10.76 14.47 6.72
CA PHE A 197 10.63 15.91 6.48
C PHE A 197 10.02 16.64 7.69
N LEU A 198 8.94 16.11 8.25
CA LEU A 198 8.24 16.73 9.38
C LEU A 198 9.10 16.73 10.65
N ALA A 199 9.91 15.70 10.89
CA ALA A 199 10.82 15.67 12.03
C ALA A 199 11.90 16.77 11.99
N LYS A 200 12.20 17.32 10.81
CA LYS A 200 13.12 18.44 10.60
C LYS A 200 12.41 19.80 10.57
N GLY A 201 11.09 19.84 10.75
CA GLY A 201 10.30 21.07 10.70
C GLY A 201 10.06 21.60 9.28
N PHE A 202 10.26 20.78 8.25
CA PHE A 202 10.06 21.23 6.87
C PHE A 202 8.57 21.40 6.57
N LYS A 203 8.25 22.39 5.73
CA LYS A 203 6.90 22.55 5.21
C LYS A 203 6.68 21.53 4.09
N VAL A 204 5.72 20.64 4.26
CA VAL A 204 5.45 19.56 3.30
C VAL A 204 4.20 19.84 2.48
N THR A 205 4.31 19.72 1.15
CA THR A 205 3.16 19.74 0.23
C THR A 205 3.17 18.50 -0.65
N ILE A 206 2.05 17.77 -0.68
CA ILE A 206 1.83 16.64 -1.58
C ILE A 206 1.00 17.12 -2.77
N ILE A 207 1.46 16.84 -3.99
CA ILE A 207 0.72 17.03 -5.24
C ILE A 207 0.31 15.65 -5.75
N GLU A 208 -0.99 15.41 -5.84
CA GLU A 208 -1.58 14.17 -6.35
C GLU A 208 -2.49 14.48 -7.52
N LYS A 209 -2.23 13.80 -8.65
CA LYS A 209 -2.99 13.94 -9.89
C LYS A 209 -4.41 13.42 -9.77
N LEU A 210 -4.62 12.41 -8.93
CA LEU A 210 -5.92 11.82 -8.66
C LEU A 210 -6.65 12.59 -7.55
N ASN A 211 -7.91 12.24 -7.33
CA ASN A 211 -8.76 12.84 -6.31
C ASN A 211 -8.57 12.26 -4.89
N GLN A 212 -7.58 11.38 -4.70
CA GLN A 212 -7.20 10.83 -3.39
C GLN A 212 -5.72 10.42 -3.36
N LEU A 213 -5.16 10.39 -2.15
CA LEU A 213 -3.96 9.61 -1.86
C LEU A 213 -4.27 8.10 -1.95
N LEU A 214 -3.23 7.26 -2.08
CA LEU A 214 -3.35 5.80 -2.05
C LEU A 214 -4.51 5.24 -2.92
N PRO A 215 -4.48 5.46 -4.24
CA PRO A 215 -5.63 5.21 -5.14
C PRO A 215 -6.11 3.76 -5.21
N VAL A 216 -5.34 2.81 -4.67
CA VAL A 216 -5.73 1.39 -4.57
C VAL A 216 -6.74 1.12 -3.44
N PHE A 217 -7.00 2.09 -2.57
CA PHE A 217 -7.98 2.03 -1.48
C PHE A 217 -9.28 2.76 -1.86
N ASP A 218 -10.38 2.48 -1.16
CA ASP A 218 -11.61 3.29 -1.29
C ASP A 218 -11.40 4.73 -0.78
N PHE A 219 -12.21 5.69 -1.28
CA PHE A 219 -12.08 7.12 -0.93
C PHE A 219 -12.24 7.31 0.58
N GLU A 220 -13.24 6.63 1.12
CA GLU A 220 -13.75 6.84 2.46
C GLU A 220 -12.75 6.40 3.53
N ILE A 221 -11.93 5.37 3.28
CA ILE A 221 -10.89 4.94 4.24
C ILE A 221 -9.68 5.87 4.18
N VAL A 222 -9.35 6.39 3.00
CA VAL A 222 -8.23 7.30 2.79
C VAL A 222 -8.52 8.68 3.38
N GLU A 223 -9.78 9.12 3.40
CA GLU A 223 -10.14 10.40 4.01
C GLU A 223 -9.76 10.50 5.49
N TYR A 224 -9.79 9.40 6.25
CA TYR A 224 -9.25 9.38 7.62
C TYR A 224 -7.76 9.75 7.67
N LEU A 225 -6.97 9.19 6.74
CA LEU A 225 -5.55 9.49 6.59
C LEU A 225 -5.34 10.94 6.12
N GLU A 226 -6.09 11.41 5.12
CA GLU A 226 -5.96 12.77 4.59
C GLU A 226 -6.29 13.83 5.65
N ASN A 227 -7.35 13.63 6.44
CA ASN A 227 -7.71 14.53 7.52
C ASN A 227 -6.62 14.54 8.61
N TYR A 228 -6.13 13.36 8.99
CA TYR A 228 -5.01 13.24 9.92
C TYR A 228 -3.74 13.97 9.44
N LEU A 229 -3.39 13.85 8.16
CA LEU A 229 -2.23 14.53 7.59
C LEU A 229 -2.39 16.05 7.57
N LYS A 230 -3.59 16.57 7.28
CA LYS A 230 -3.90 18.01 7.36
C LYS A 230 -3.73 18.52 8.80
N ASP A 231 -4.19 17.75 9.78
CA ASP A 231 -4.02 18.10 11.20
C ASP A 231 -2.54 18.11 11.64
N LYS A 232 -1.68 17.38 10.92
CA LYS A 232 -0.20 17.42 11.08
C LYS A 232 0.48 18.51 10.25
N GLY A 233 -0.28 19.40 9.61
CA GLY A 233 0.24 20.53 8.85
C GLY A 233 0.74 20.18 7.44
N VAL A 234 0.38 19.00 6.92
CA VAL A 234 0.70 18.62 5.53
C VAL A 234 -0.33 19.22 4.58
N SER A 235 0.13 19.99 3.59
CA SER A 235 -0.71 20.48 2.51
C SER A 235 -0.91 19.39 1.47
N ILE A 236 -2.16 19.13 1.07
CA ILE A 236 -2.49 18.11 0.05
C ILE A 236 -3.24 18.79 -1.10
N LEU A 237 -2.63 18.82 -2.28
CA LEU A 237 -3.22 19.30 -3.52
C LEU A 237 -3.64 18.10 -4.36
N LYS A 238 -4.95 17.88 -4.52
CA LYS A 238 -5.53 16.77 -5.27
C LYS A 238 -6.07 17.23 -6.61
N GLU A 239 -6.18 16.29 -7.55
CA GLU A 239 -6.58 16.55 -8.94
C GLU A 239 -5.72 17.67 -9.55
N ASP A 240 -4.43 17.67 -9.22
CA ASP A 240 -3.48 18.68 -9.68
C ASP A 240 -2.16 18.00 -10.06
N GLU A 241 -1.43 18.60 -11.00
CA GLU A 241 -0.16 18.05 -11.45
C GLU A 241 0.81 19.17 -11.81
N ILE A 242 2.11 18.84 -11.81
CA ILE A 242 3.14 19.78 -12.24
C ILE A 242 2.96 20.07 -13.73
N LYS A 243 2.78 21.35 -14.05
CA LYS A 243 2.73 21.88 -15.40
C LYS A 243 4.13 22.23 -15.91
N ASP A 244 4.84 23.02 -15.13
CA ASP A 244 6.19 23.49 -15.41
C ASP A 244 6.93 23.84 -14.10
N PHE A 245 8.19 24.25 -14.21
CA PHE A 245 9.06 24.51 -13.07
C PHE A 245 10.09 25.59 -13.39
N GLU A 246 10.48 26.29 -12.33
CA GLU A 246 11.48 27.34 -12.37
C GLU A 246 12.82 26.79 -11.90
N LYS A 247 13.91 27.21 -12.56
CA LYS A 247 15.28 26.81 -12.24
C LYS A 247 16.07 28.02 -11.75
N ASP A 248 17.06 27.78 -10.89
CA ASP A 248 18.04 28.82 -10.57
C ASP A 248 18.78 29.26 -11.86
N GLY A 249 18.90 30.58 -12.05
CA GLY A 249 19.65 31.18 -13.15
C GLY A 249 21.16 30.95 -13.06
N ARG A 250 21.68 30.63 -11.86
CA ARG A 250 23.12 30.43 -11.59
C ARG A 250 23.57 29.01 -12.01
N LYS A 251 24.62 28.91 -12.85
CA LYS A 251 25.29 27.65 -13.16
C LYS A 251 26.17 27.26 -11.97
N TYR A 252 25.89 26.15 -11.30
CA TYR A 252 26.82 25.59 -10.33
C TYR A 252 27.97 24.88 -11.07
N SER A 253 29.20 25.31 -10.82
CA SER A 253 30.39 24.65 -11.35
C SER A 253 30.68 23.40 -10.53
N ILE A 254 30.53 22.23 -11.16
CA ILE A 254 31.54 21.17 -11.33
C ILE A 254 30.86 20.04 -12.14
N LYS A 255 31.26 19.92 -13.42
CA LYS A 255 31.07 18.79 -14.34
C LYS A 255 29.69 18.16 -14.60
N ASN A 256 28.57 18.61 -14.02
CA ASN A 256 27.22 18.26 -14.49
C ASN A 256 26.29 19.48 -14.52
N SER A 257 25.63 19.68 -15.65
CA SER A 257 24.81 20.83 -16.05
C SER A 257 23.44 20.93 -15.37
N SER A 258 23.27 20.36 -14.17
CA SER A 258 21.97 20.30 -13.51
C SER A 258 21.74 21.49 -12.59
N LYS A 259 20.64 22.21 -12.82
CA LYS A 259 20.22 23.37 -12.03
C LYS A 259 19.25 22.95 -10.93
N LYS A 260 19.25 23.68 -9.81
CA LYS A 260 18.25 23.52 -8.73
C LYS A 260 16.88 23.97 -9.24
N ILE A 261 15.82 23.20 -8.93
CA ILE A 261 14.43 23.64 -9.05
C ILE A 261 14.11 24.58 -7.89
N THR A 262 13.64 25.79 -8.18
CA THR A 262 13.29 26.80 -7.16
C THR A 262 11.80 26.88 -6.90
N ALA A 263 10.98 26.53 -7.90
CA ALA A 263 9.53 26.45 -7.77
C ALA A 263 8.94 25.47 -8.77
N VAL A 264 7.78 24.90 -8.44
CA VAL A 264 6.92 24.16 -9.38
C VAL A 264 5.60 24.90 -9.55
N ASN A 265 5.13 24.98 -10.78
CA ASN A 265 3.82 25.52 -11.13
C ASN A 265 2.89 24.38 -11.52
N THR A 266 1.67 24.42 -11.01
CA THR A 266 0.68 23.36 -11.18
C THR A 266 -0.38 23.73 -12.22
N LEU A 267 -1.12 22.74 -12.73
CA LEU A 267 -2.21 22.99 -13.68
C LEU A 267 -3.34 23.85 -13.10
N LYS A 268 -3.60 23.75 -11.79
CA LYS A 268 -4.60 24.59 -11.10
C LYS A 268 -4.07 25.98 -10.71
N GLY A 269 -2.86 26.35 -11.13
CA GLY A 269 -2.31 27.68 -10.95
C GLY A 269 -1.60 27.92 -9.61
N ASN A 270 -1.38 26.89 -8.80
CA ASN A 270 -0.52 26.99 -7.61
C ASN A 270 0.94 27.12 -8.04
N LYS A 271 1.65 28.08 -7.44
CA LYS A 271 3.12 28.20 -7.49
C LYS A 271 3.69 27.82 -6.13
N LEU A 272 4.49 26.77 -6.09
CA LEU A 272 5.05 26.22 -4.85
C LEU A 272 6.57 26.42 -4.83
N PRO A 273 7.15 27.08 -3.82
CA PRO A 273 8.59 27.09 -3.63
C PRO A 273 9.10 25.68 -3.34
N VAL A 274 10.30 25.36 -3.83
CA VAL A 274 10.88 24.01 -3.74
C VAL A 274 12.32 24.09 -3.26
N ASP A 275 12.58 23.45 -2.14
CA ASP A 275 13.93 23.13 -1.67
C ASP A 275 14.25 21.66 -1.89
N ILE A 276 13.26 20.78 -1.71
CA ILE A 276 13.35 19.35 -2.02
C ILE A 276 12.13 18.99 -2.88
N LEU A 277 12.37 18.35 -4.02
CA LEU A 277 11.32 17.73 -4.83
C LEU A 277 11.47 16.21 -4.76
N PHE A 278 10.46 15.50 -4.24
CA PHE A 278 10.45 14.05 -4.19
C PHE A 278 9.43 13.47 -5.16
N LEU A 279 9.88 12.63 -6.10
CA LEU A 279 9.05 12.04 -7.14
C LEU A 279 8.67 10.60 -6.76
N SER A 280 7.38 10.37 -6.53
CA SER A 280 6.80 9.07 -6.11
C SER A 280 5.57 8.68 -6.93
N ILE A 281 5.63 8.96 -8.23
CA ILE A 281 4.54 8.84 -9.21
C ILE A 281 4.36 7.42 -9.79
N GLY A 282 4.85 6.39 -9.09
CA GLY A 282 4.75 4.99 -9.49
C GLY A 282 5.97 4.47 -10.26
N ALA A 283 5.89 3.20 -10.66
CA ALA A 283 7.00 2.45 -11.24
C ALA A 283 6.57 1.65 -12.48
N ARG A 284 7.47 1.55 -13.47
CA ARG A 284 7.27 0.85 -14.75
C ARG A 284 8.05 -0.47 -14.75
N PRO A 285 7.47 -1.60 -15.19
CA PRO A 285 8.22 -2.87 -15.20
C PRO A 285 9.42 -2.79 -16.16
N GLN A 286 10.55 -3.36 -15.76
CA GLN A 286 11.72 -3.45 -16.63
C GLN A 286 11.57 -4.61 -17.62
N VAL A 287 11.08 -4.30 -18.81
CA VAL A 287 10.76 -5.30 -19.85
C VAL A 287 11.61 -5.21 -21.11
N ALA A 288 12.60 -4.29 -21.17
CA ALA A 288 13.41 -4.06 -22.36
C ALA A 288 14.11 -5.35 -22.84
N LEU A 289 14.88 -6.01 -21.97
CA LEU A 289 15.54 -7.28 -22.27
C LEU A 289 14.58 -8.36 -22.78
N ALA A 290 13.39 -8.47 -22.16
CA ALA A 290 12.39 -9.45 -22.56
C ALA A 290 11.78 -9.14 -23.93
N LYS A 291 11.48 -7.86 -24.20
CA LYS A 291 10.95 -7.40 -25.49
C LYS A 291 11.96 -7.63 -26.61
N GLU A 292 13.21 -7.23 -26.41
CA GLU A 292 14.29 -7.40 -27.38
C GLU A 292 14.56 -8.88 -27.67
N ALA A 293 14.40 -9.74 -26.66
CA ALA A 293 14.47 -11.19 -26.79
C ALA A 293 13.21 -11.84 -27.40
N GLY A 294 12.22 -11.06 -27.84
CA GLY A 294 10.99 -11.58 -28.45
C GLY A 294 10.03 -12.27 -27.49
N LEU A 295 10.14 -12.02 -26.17
CA LEU A 295 9.24 -12.59 -25.17
C LEU A 295 7.91 -11.84 -25.12
N ALA A 296 6.83 -12.58 -24.86
CA ALA A 296 5.49 -12.02 -24.76
C ALA A 296 5.36 -11.03 -23.59
N ILE A 297 4.79 -9.86 -23.89
CA ILE A 297 4.43 -8.84 -22.91
C ILE A 297 2.91 -8.82 -22.80
N GLY A 298 2.41 -8.92 -21.58
CA GLY A 298 0.98 -8.94 -21.32
C GLY A 298 0.35 -7.55 -21.27
N ASP A 299 -0.96 -7.51 -21.06
CA ASP A 299 -1.76 -6.29 -21.13
C ASP A 299 -1.40 -5.28 -20.04
N SER A 300 -0.80 -5.71 -18.93
CA SER A 300 -0.29 -4.81 -17.89
C SER A 300 1.01 -4.09 -18.28
N GLY A 301 1.59 -4.43 -19.44
CA GLY A 301 2.89 -3.95 -19.91
C GLY A 301 4.09 -4.66 -19.26
N ALA A 302 3.84 -5.69 -18.44
CA ALA A 302 4.85 -6.54 -17.81
C ALA A 302 5.07 -7.84 -18.61
N ILE A 303 6.14 -8.58 -18.30
CA ILE A 303 6.43 -9.87 -18.93
C ILE A 303 5.30 -10.86 -18.62
N SER A 304 4.69 -11.43 -19.67
CA SER A 304 3.63 -12.42 -19.52
C SER A 304 4.22 -13.76 -19.08
N VAL A 305 3.64 -14.36 -18.05
CA VAL A 305 4.02 -15.69 -17.58
C VAL A 305 2.83 -16.61 -17.34
N ASN A 306 3.07 -17.93 -17.45
CA ASN A 306 2.09 -18.95 -17.09
C ASN A 306 2.07 -19.22 -15.56
N GLU A 307 1.23 -20.17 -15.12
CA GLU A 307 1.12 -20.56 -13.70
C GLU A 307 2.39 -21.20 -13.11
N TYR A 308 3.33 -21.64 -13.96
CA TYR A 308 4.66 -22.14 -13.58
C TYR A 308 5.73 -21.03 -13.63
N MET A 309 5.31 -19.78 -13.87
CA MET A 309 6.14 -18.58 -14.01
C MET A 309 7.09 -18.61 -15.22
N GLN A 310 6.80 -19.43 -16.23
CA GLN A 310 7.54 -19.46 -17.50
C GLN A 310 7.03 -18.36 -18.42
N THR A 311 7.93 -17.75 -19.19
CA THR A 311 7.58 -16.79 -20.25
C THR A 311 7.07 -17.53 -21.50
N SER A 312 6.93 -16.85 -22.64
CA SER A 312 6.64 -17.51 -23.93
C SER A 312 7.74 -18.48 -24.39
N ASN A 313 8.94 -18.41 -23.80
CA ASN A 313 10.00 -19.41 -23.96
C ASN A 313 10.05 -20.35 -22.74
N PRO A 314 10.00 -21.68 -22.92
CA PRO A 314 9.95 -22.65 -21.81
C PRO A 314 11.24 -22.76 -20.98
N ASP A 315 12.35 -22.22 -21.49
CA ASP A 315 13.65 -22.15 -20.82
C ASP A 315 13.89 -20.83 -20.08
N ILE A 316 12.98 -19.85 -20.24
CA ILE A 316 13.08 -18.53 -19.61
C ILE A 316 11.89 -18.29 -18.69
N TYR A 317 12.18 -17.96 -17.44
CA TYR A 317 11.21 -17.59 -16.41
C TYR A 317 11.28 -16.09 -16.09
N ALA A 318 10.22 -15.55 -15.50
CA ALA A 318 10.24 -14.20 -14.93
C ALA A 318 9.57 -14.16 -13.55
N ALA A 319 10.07 -13.29 -12.66
CA ALA A 319 9.54 -13.11 -11.31
C ALA A 319 9.79 -11.69 -10.77
N GLY A 320 8.91 -11.23 -9.88
CA GLY A 320 8.95 -9.90 -9.30
C GLY A 320 8.23 -8.87 -10.17
N ASP A 321 8.51 -7.60 -9.90
CA ASP A 321 7.78 -6.44 -10.43
C ASP A 321 7.88 -6.26 -11.96
N CYS A 322 8.71 -7.08 -12.64
CA CYS A 322 8.84 -7.11 -14.09
C CYS A 322 7.82 -8.01 -14.80
N CYS A 323 7.07 -8.85 -14.08
CA CYS A 323 6.11 -9.79 -14.66
C CYS A 323 4.67 -9.58 -14.16
N GLU A 324 3.71 -10.09 -14.92
CA GLU A 324 2.30 -10.15 -14.51
C GLU A 324 1.88 -11.56 -14.12
N VAL A 325 1.00 -11.66 -13.13
CA VAL A 325 0.43 -12.92 -12.67
C VAL A 325 -1.06 -12.73 -12.40
N LYS A 326 -1.81 -13.84 -12.37
CA LYS A 326 -3.24 -13.78 -12.01
C LYS A 326 -3.43 -13.24 -10.61
N ASP A 327 -4.36 -12.30 -10.47
CA ASP A 327 -4.92 -11.91 -9.19
C ASP A 327 -5.80 -13.04 -8.63
N PHE A 328 -5.62 -13.34 -7.35
CA PHE A 328 -6.29 -14.46 -6.69
C PHE A 328 -7.80 -14.25 -6.54
N ILE A 329 -8.26 -13.01 -6.46
CA ILE A 329 -9.68 -12.69 -6.34
C ILE A 329 -10.32 -12.65 -7.72
N THR A 330 -9.78 -11.83 -8.62
CA THR A 330 -10.39 -11.45 -9.89
C THR A 330 -10.02 -12.39 -11.05
N GLY A 331 -8.89 -13.10 -10.95
CA GLY A 331 -8.37 -13.95 -12.02
C GLY A 331 -7.72 -13.20 -13.19
N ILE A 332 -7.72 -11.86 -13.15
CA ILE A 332 -7.12 -10.99 -14.17
C ILE A 332 -5.60 -10.99 -13.99
N ASN A 333 -4.83 -10.97 -15.08
CA ASN A 333 -3.39 -10.79 -15.01
C ASN A 333 -3.07 -9.35 -14.62
N ILE A 334 -2.35 -9.19 -13.51
CA ILE A 334 -1.86 -7.89 -13.07
C ILE A 334 -0.40 -7.98 -12.63
N LYS A 335 0.27 -6.84 -12.73
CA LYS A 335 1.58 -6.61 -12.15
C LYS A 335 1.42 -6.16 -10.70
N TYR A 336 2.25 -6.71 -9.82
CA TYR A 336 2.36 -6.26 -8.43
C TYR A 336 3.74 -5.64 -8.18
N ASN A 337 3.78 -4.58 -7.38
CA ASN A 337 5.02 -3.98 -6.86
C ASN A 337 5.13 -4.28 -5.36
N LEU A 338 5.17 -5.57 -5.00
CA LEU A 338 5.08 -6.01 -3.60
C LEU A 338 6.11 -7.12 -3.32
N ALA A 339 7.01 -6.85 -2.35
CA ALA A 339 8.15 -7.72 -2.03
C ALA A 339 7.73 -9.13 -1.59
N ASN A 340 6.62 -9.27 -0.87
CA ASN A 340 6.07 -10.57 -0.45
C ASN A 340 5.64 -11.44 -1.65
N ILE A 341 5.05 -10.83 -2.68
CA ILE A 341 4.68 -11.50 -3.93
C ILE A 341 5.94 -11.85 -4.73
N ALA A 342 6.84 -10.89 -4.91
CA ALA A 342 8.11 -11.09 -5.62
C ALA A 342 8.94 -12.23 -5.02
N SER A 343 9.05 -12.29 -3.69
CA SER A 343 9.78 -13.36 -2.99
C SER A 343 9.12 -14.73 -3.18
N ARG A 344 7.77 -14.82 -3.13
CA ARG A 344 7.04 -16.08 -3.38
C ARG A 344 7.15 -16.54 -4.83
N GLN A 345 7.12 -15.61 -5.78
CA GLN A 345 7.36 -15.88 -7.20
C GLN A 345 8.77 -16.40 -7.42
N GLY A 346 9.79 -15.73 -6.84
CA GLY A 346 11.18 -16.16 -6.89
C GLY A 346 11.36 -17.58 -6.37
N ARG A 347 10.77 -17.93 -5.22
CA ARG A 347 10.78 -19.30 -4.69
C ARG A 347 10.18 -20.30 -5.68
N CYS A 348 9.05 -19.99 -6.31
CA CYS A 348 8.41 -20.85 -7.31
C CYS A 348 9.35 -21.06 -8.51
N VAL A 349 9.84 -19.98 -9.11
CA VAL A 349 10.72 -20.01 -10.27
C VAL A 349 12.03 -20.76 -10.00
N GLY A 350 12.67 -20.52 -8.85
CA GLY A 350 13.90 -21.21 -8.47
C GLY A 350 13.72 -22.73 -8.36
N TYR A 351 12.58 -23.18 -7.82
CA TYR A 351 12.24 -24.60 -7.78
C TYR A 351 12.03 -25.19 -9.18
N ASN A 352 11.31 -24.48 -10.05
CA ASN A 352 10.99 -24.92 -11.41
C ASN A 352 12.23 -24.95 -12.32
N ALA A 353 13.07 -23.92 -12.28
CA ALA A 353 14.32 -23.85 -13.02
C ALA A 353 15.29 -24.99 -12.63
N ALA A 354 15.30 -25.38 -11.35
CA ALA A 354 16.09 -26.52 -10.85
C ALA A 354 15.47 -27.90 -11.14
N GLY A 355 14.43 -27.98 -11.98
CA GLY A 355 13.78 -29.24 -12.40
C GLY A 355 12.64 -29.71 -11.50
N GLY A 356 12.15 -28.86 -10.60
CA GLY A 356 10.88 -29.07 -9.91
C GLY A 356 9.67 -28.71 -10.78
N LYS A 357 8.48 -28.87 -10.20
CA LYS A 357 7.20 -28.47 -10.80
C LYS A 357 6.24 -27.95 -9.72
N ASP A 358 6.20 -26.64 -9.55
CA ASP A 358 5.37 -25.90 -8.60
C ASP A 358 4.56 -24.81 -9.32
N LYS A 359 3.37 -24.51 -8.82
CA LYS A 359 2.45 -23.52 -9.40
C LYS A 359 2.37 -22.28 -8.50
N PHE A 360 2.49 -21.10 -9.10
CA PHE A 360 2.17 -19.85 -8.40
C PHE A 360 0.65 -19.63 -8.40
N THR A 361 0.03 -19.74 -7.22
CA THR A 361 -1.43 -19.71 -7.04
C THR A 361 -2.03 -18.30 -7.03
N GLY A 362 -1.43 -17.38 -7.79
CA GLY A 362 -1.86 -15.98 -7.90
C GLY A 362 -1.42 -15.07 -6.74
N GLY A 363 -1.40 -13.77 -7.05
CA GLY A 363 -1.12 -12.70 -6.10
C GLY A 363 -2.37 -12.30 -5.32
N ASN A 364 -2.20 -11.86 -4.08
CA ASN A 364 -3.24 -11.17 -3.32
C ASN A 364 -2.63 -9.84 -2.90
N PRO A 365 -3.19 -8.67 -3.30
CA PRO A 365 -2.61 -7.35 -3.03
C PRO A 365 -2.73 -6.99 -1.54
N THR A 366 -2.00 -7.70 -0.68
CA THR A 366 -1.90 -7.41 0.74
C THR A 366 -0.78 -6.40 0.93
N SER A 367 -1.15 -5.19 1.33
CA SER A 367 -0.25 -4.05 1.54
C SER A 367 -0.58 -3.36 2.86
N ILE A 368 0.44 -2.86 3.53
CA ILE A 368 0.35 -2.13 4.78
C ILE A 368 1.45 -1.08 4.79
N ILE A 369 1.13 0.13 5.25
CA ILE A 369 2.11 1.19 5.47
C ILE A 369 1.85 1.86 6.82
N LYS A 370 2.93 2.37 7.41
CA LYS A 370 2.87 3.28 8.54
C LYS A 370 3.10 4.70 8.05
N VAL A 371 2.15 5.59 8.34
CA VAL A 371 2.26 7.02 8.05
C VAL A 371 2.23 7.75 9.38
N LEU A 372 3.38 8.28 9.80
CA LEU A 372 3.57 8.86 11.13
C LEU A 372 3.20 7.86 12.25
N ASP A 373 2.19 8.14 13.07
CA ASP A 373 1.71 7.28 14.16
C ASP A 373 0.53 6.36 13.76
N ILE A 374 0.02 6.47 12.52
CA ILE A 374 -1.11 5.67 12.04
C ILE A 374 -0.67 4.60 11.04
N THR A 375 -1.44 3.52 11.01
CA THR A 375 -1.27 2.39 10.09
C THR A 375 -2.48 2.33 9.18
N ILE A 376 -2.26 2.18 7.87
CA ILE A 376 -3.32 1.91 6.89
C ILE A 376 -2.96 0.67 6.09
N ALA A 377 -3.94 -0.21 5.89
CA ALA A 377 -3.73 -1.53 5.32
C ALA A 377 -4.89 -1.98 4.43
N LYS A 378 -4.54 -2.81 3.44
CA LYS A 378 -5.48 -3.39 2.47
C LYS A 378 -5.09 -4.80 2.08
N THR A 379 -6.09 -5.65 1.85
CA THR A 379 -5.95 -6.92 1.12
C THR A 379 -7.17 -7.13 0.20
N GLY A 380 -6.99 -7.87 -0.90
CA GLY A 380 -8.03 -8.06 -1.91
C GLY A 380 -8.46 -6.77 -2.63
N VAL A 381 -9.67 -6.75 -3.18
CA VAL A 381 -10.19 -5.64 -4.00
C VAL A 381 -10.95 -4.60 -3.17
N SER A 382 -10.95 -3.34 -3.59
CA SER A 382 -11.75 -2.29 -2.92
C SER A 382 -13.24 -2.40 -3.29
N PHE A 383 -14.14 -1.70 -2.59
CA PHE A 383 -15.56 -1.73 -2.91
C PHE A 383 -15.82 -1.16 -4.30
N ARG A 384 -15.18 -0.03 -4.65
CA ARG A 384 -15.29 0.55 -5.99
C ARG A 384 -14.78 -0.39 -7.06
N GLU A 385 -13.64 -1.05 -6.82
CA GLU A 385 -13.07 -2.02 -7.76
C GLU A 385 -14.00 -3.22 -7.94
N ALA A 386 -14.53 -3.78 -6.85
CA ALA A 386 -15.49 -4.87 -6.89
C ALA A 386 -16.73 -4.50 -7.72
N LYS A 387 -17.28 -3.28 -7.53
CA LYS A 387 -18.41 -2.78 -8.34
C LYS A 387 -18.05 -2.61 -9.82
N ARG A 388 -16.88 -2.03 -10.12
CA ARG A 388 -16.37 -1.88 -11.50
C ARG A 388 -16.22 -3.22 -12.21
N LEU A 389 -15.81 -4.26 -11.49
CA LEU A 389 -15.65 -5.63 -11.99
C LEU A 389 -16.97 -6.42 -12.06
N GLY A 390 -18.11 -5.81 -11.71
CA GLY A 390 -19.43 -6.42 -11.84
C GLY A 390 -19.83 -7.34 -10.69
N TYR A 391 -19.12 -7.34 -9.55
CA TYR A 391 -19.54 -8.09 -8.37
C TYR A 391 -20.80 -7.46 -7.75
N ASP A 392 -21.70 -8.31 -7.24
CA ASP A 392 -22.78 -7.88 -6.35
C ASP A 392 -22.20 -7.64 -4.94
N ALA A 393 -21.31 -6.65 -4.84
CA ALA A 393 -20.53 -6.39 -3.64
C ALA A 393 -21.35 -5.68 -2.55
N VAL A 394 -21.06 -6.01 -1.30
CA VAL A 394 -21.49 -5.33 -0.08
C VAL A 394 -20.25 -4.84 0.68
N LYS A 395 -20.33 -3.61 1.21
CA LYS A 395 -19.32 -3.03 2.10
C LYS A 395 -19.89 -2.92 3.51
N ILE A 396 -19.23 -3.51 4.50
CA ILE A 396 -19.50 -3.29 5.93
C ILE A 396 -18.48 -2.27 6.44
N GLU A 397 -18.95 -1.21 7.11
CA GLU A 397 -18.10 -0.25 7.79
C GLU A 397 -18.23 -0.42 9.30
N LEU A 398 -17.12 -0.78 9.95
CA LEU A 398 -17.05 -1.07 11.38
C LEU A 398 -16.00 -0.20 12.04
N HIS A 399 -16.38 0.44 13.13
CA HIS A 399 -15.46 1.17 14.01
C HIS A 399 -15.40 0.43 15.34
N TYR A 400 -14.23 -0.13 15.65
CA TYR A 400 -14.07 -1.00 16.80
C TYR A 400 -12.68 -0.81 17.43
N TYR A 401 -12.61 -0.90 18.75
CA TYR A 401 -11.33 -0.82 19.45
C TYR A 401 -10.43 -2.01 19.07
N ASP A 402 -9.13 -1.77 19.00
CA ASP A 402 -8.11 -2.79 18.75
C ASP A 402 -8.09 -3.87 19.84
N HIS A 403 -8.37 -3.48 21.09
CA HIS A 403 -8.53 -4.34 22.25
C HIS A 403 -9.66 -3.85 23.19
N ALA A 404 -9.77 -4.43 24.39
CA ALA A 404 -10.87 -4.15 25.29
C ALA A 404 -10.88 -2.67 25.73
N GLY A 405 -11.97 -1.95 25.47
CA GLY A 405 -12.02 -0.49 25.69
C GLY A 405 -11.89 0.00 27.14
N TYR A 406 -11.99 -0.89 28.13
CA TYR A 406 -11.72 -0.56 29.54
C TYR A 406 -10.24 -0.68 29.90
N TYR A 407 -9.42 -1.30 29.05
CA TYR A 407 -7.98 -1.43 29.27
C TYR A 407 -7.25 -0.20 28.71
N PRO A 408 -6.21 0.32 29.40
CA PRO A 408 -5.50 1.52 28.95
C PRO A 408 -4.90 1.39 27.56
N GLY A 409 -5.01 2.45 26.75
CA GLY A 409 -4.37 2.53 25.44
C GLY A 409 -5.19 1.95 24.29
N ALA A 410 -6.46 1.60 24.50
CA ALA A 410 -7.36 1.15 23.42
C ALA A 410 -7.54 2.24 22.35
N ASN A 411 -7.25 1.89 21.10
CA ASN A 411 -7.39 2.80 19.96
C ASN A 411 -8.47 2.29 19.01
N MET A 412 -9.21 3.21 18.41
CA MET A 412 -10.20 2.88 17.41
C MET A 412 -9.50 2.38 16.12
N ILE A 413 -10.04 1.31 15.55
CA ILE A 413 -9.74 0.87 14.18
C ILE A 413 -10.97 1.12 13.33
N HIS A 414 -10.80 1.79 12.21
CA HIS A 414 -11.80 1.98 11.18
C HIS A 414 -11.61 0.90 10.12
N ILE A 415 -12.62 0.06 9.91
CA ILE A 415 -12.51 -1.19 9.14
C ILE A 415 -13.59 -1.26 8.07
N PHE A 416 -13.19 -1.51 6.83
CA PHE A 416 -14.08 -1.85 5.73
C PHE A 416 -13.89 -3.32 5.33
N LEU A 417 -14.98 -4.08 5.28
CA LEU A 417 -15.00 -5.43 4.72
C LEU A 417 -15.87 -5.48 3.47
N ILE A 418 -15.31 -5.98 2.38
CA ILE A 418 -15.96 -6.09 1.08
C ILE A 418 -16.18 -7.58 0.77
N TYR A 419 -17.43 -7.95 0.46
CA TYR A 419 -17.77 -9.33 0.12
C TYR A 419 -18.84 -9.40 -0.97
N ASP A 420 -18.89 -10.52 -1.70
CA ASP A 420 -19.94 -10.81 -2.67
C ASP A 420 -21.23 -11.23 -1.95
N LYS A 421 -22.33 -10.50 -2.19
CA LYS A 421 -23.59 -10.64 -1.47
C LYS A 421 -24.18 -12.04 -1.53
N LYS A 422 -24.12 -12.68 -2.71
CA LYS A 422 -24.76 -13.97 -2.96
C LYS A 422 -23.96 -15.12 -2.34
N SER A 423 -22.66 -15.16 -2.61
CA SER A 423 -21.80 -16.28 -2.19
C SER A 423 -21.27 -16.13 -0.77
N GLY A 424 -21.20 -14.89 -0.25
CA GLY A 424 -20.50 -14.54 0.98
C GLY A 424 -19.00 -14.50 0.85
N ARG A 425 -18.43 -14.75 -0.34
CA ARG A 425 -16.99 -14.75 -0.57
C ARG A 425 -16.42 -13.39 -0.19
N ILE A 426 -15.44 -13.38 0.70
CA ILE A 426 -14.71 -12.16 1.04
C ILE A 426 -13.88 -11.75 -0.18
N LEU A 427 -14.06 -10.51 -0.62
CA LEU A 427 -13.40 -9.95 -1.80
C LEU A 427 -12.24 -9.03 -1.40
N GLY A 428 -12.37 -8.30 -0.30
CA GLY A 428 -11.32 -7.44 0.20
C GLY A 428 -11.59 -6.87 1.59
N PHE A 429 -10.55 -6.23 2.12
CA PHE A 429 -10.53 -5.63 3.44
C PHE A 429 -9.63 -4.39 3.39
N GLU A 430 -10.04 -3.33 4.07
CA GLU A 430 -9.28 -2.10 4.25
C GLU A 430 -9.43 -1.65 5.70
N ALA A 431 -8.36 -1.11 6.29
CA ALA A 431 -8.44 -0.56 7.64
C ALA A 431 -7.41 0.54 7.88
N VAL A 432 -7.75 1.46 8.78
CA VAL A 432 -6.87 2.51 9.28
C VAL A 432 -7.04 2.67 10.80
N GLY A 433 -5.93 2.88 11.50
CA GLY A 433 -5.90 3.04 12.96
C GLY A 433 -4.48 3.11 13.49
N LYS A 434 -4.32 3.45 14.77
CA LYS A 434 -2.99 3.56 15.42
C LYS A 434 -2.36 2.19 15.70
N THR A 435 -3.15 1.22 16.15
CA THR A 435 -2.71 -0.10 16.59
C THR A 435 -3.64 -1.21 16.10
N GLY A 436 -3.15 -2.45 16.04
CA GLY A 436 -3.94 -3.66 15.77
C GLY A 436 -4.39 -3.88 14.31
N VAL A 437 -4.17 -2.92 13.42
CA VAL A 437 -4.53 -2.98 11.98
C VAL A 437 -3.86 -4.15 11.27
N ASP A 438 -2.57 -4.37 11.54
CA ASP A 438 -1.73 -5.46 11.02
C ASP A 438 -2.32 -6.84 11.32
N LYS A 439 -2.74 -7.07 12.57
CA LYS A 439 -3.37 -8.34 12.97
C LYS A 439 -4.67 -8.60 12.20
N LYS A 440 -5.51 -7.56 12.00
CA LYS A 440 -6.76 -7.71 11.24
C LYS A 440 -6.48 -8.00 9.77
N LEU A 441 -5.49 -7.31 9.20
CA LEU A 441 -5.05 -7.52 7.82
C LEU A 441 -4.64 -8.97 7.58
N ASP A 442 -3.78 -9.53 8.43
CA ASP A 442 -3.25 -10.87 8.24
C ASP A 442 -4.34 -11.94 8.36
N VAL A 443 -5.23 -11.81 9.35
CA VAL A 443 -6.39 -12.71 9.51
C VAL A 443 -7.27 -12.66 8.26
N LEU A 444 -7.56 -11.47 7.72
CA LEU A 444 -8.44 -11.34 6.56
C LEU A 444 -7.75 -11.75 5.25
N SER A 445 -6.44 -11.54 5.12
CA SER A 445 -5.66 -12.05 3.99
C SER A 445 -5.65 -13.57 3.96
N ALA A 446 -5.48 -14.21 5.13
CA ALA A 446 -5.59 -15.66 5.28
C ALA A 446 -7.02 -16.16 4.99
N ALA A 447 -8.05 -15.49 5.53
CA ALA A 447 -9.45 -15.84 5.28
C ALA A 447 -9.79 -15.78 3.79
N ILE A 448 -9.34 -14.75 3.08
CA ILE A 448 -9.44 -14.62 1.62
C ILE A 448 -8.77 -15.82 0.94
N LYS A 449 -7.52 -16.13 1.30
CA LYS A 449 -6.77 -17.21 0.66
C LYS A 449 -7.42 -18.59 0.88
N CYS A 450 -8.00 -18.81 2.06
CA CYS A 450 -8.76 -20.00 2.41
C CYS A 450 -10.21 -20.00 1.88
N ARG A 451 -10.63 -18.93 1.19
CA ARG A 451 -11.99 -18.76 0.63
C ARG A 451 -13.09 -18.87 1.69
N LEU A 452 -12.81 -18.40 2.90
CA LEU A 452 -13.83 -18.27 3.93
C LEU A 452 -14.91 -17.28 3.48
N LYS A 453 -16.13 -17.55 3.91
CA LYS A 453 -17.26 -16.63 3.72
C LYS A 453 -17.32 -15.66 4.89
N VAL A 454 -17.90 -14.50 4.67
CA VAL A 454 -18.04 -13.46 5.71
C VAL A 454 -18.70 -14.00 6.98
N TRP A 455 -19.71 -14.86 6.87
CA TRP A 455 -20.41 -15.43 8.02
C TRP A 455 -19.58 -16.49 8.77
N ASP A 456 -18.57 -17.09 8.15
CA ASP A 456 -17.68 -18.02 8.86
C ASP A 456 -16.86 -17.28 9.92
N LEU A 457 -16.60 -15.98 9.73
CA LEU A 457 -15.84 -15.13 10.66
C LEU A 457 -16.51 -15.00 12.04
N ALA A 458 -17.84 -15.15 12.12
CA ALA A 458 -18.58 -15.02 13.37
C ALA A 458 -18.21 -16.09 14.42
N ASN A 459 -17.72 -17.24 13.96
CA ASN A 459 -17.49 -18.44 14.77
C ASN A 459 -16.00 -18.82 14.88
N ILE A 460 -15.09 -17.88 14.55
CA ILE A 460 -13.64 -18.10 14.73
C ILE A 460 -13.25 -17.74 16.16
N ASP A 461 -12.59 -18.69 16.85
CA ASP A 461 -11.99 -18.44 18.15
C ASP A 461 -10.65 -17.69 18.02
N PHE A 462 -10.62 -16.45 18.48
CA PHE A 462 -9.39 -15.65 18.53
C PHE A 462 -8.81 -15.63 19.95
N GLY A 463 -7.48 -15.56 20.05
CA GLY A 463 -6.80 -15.36 21.33
C GLY A 463 -7.22 -14.05 21.98
N TYR A 464 -7.66 -14.11 23.25
CA TYR A 464 -8.16 -12.96 23.99
C TYR A 464 -7.41 -12.76 25.31
N HIS A 465 -6.92 -11.55 25.49
CA HIS A 465 -6.51 -10.92 26.74
C HIS A 465 -6.90 -9.42 26.61
N PRO A 466 -7.28 -8.71 27.69
CA PRO A 466 -7.75 -7.33 27.61
C PRO A 466 -6.81 -6.37 26.86
N GLU A 467 -5.50 -6.57 26.94
CA GLU A 467 -4.47 -5.78 26.24
C GLU A 467 -4.38 -6.06 24.73
N TYR A 468 -4.76 -7.26 24.28
CA TYR A 468 -4.51 -7.69 22.90
C TYR A 468 -5.78 -7.83 22.07
N GLY A 469 -6.97 -7.90 22.67
CA GLY A 469 -8.21 -8.10 21.94
C GLY A 469 -9.45 -7.87 22.79
N SER A 470 -10.58 -8.30 22.26
CA SER A 470 -11.88 -8.26 22.93
C SER A 470 -12.50 -9.65 22.94
N ALA A 471 -13.41 -9.92 23.88
CA ALA A 471 -14.11 -11.21 23.98
C ALA A 471 -14.84 -11.59 22.68
N LYS A 472 -15.26 -10.58 21.90
CA LYS A 472 -15.59 -10.70 20.49
C LYS A 472 -14.64 -9.80 19.73
N ASP A 473 -13.81 -10.39 18.88
CA ASP A 473 -12.90 -9.62 18.05
C ASP A 473 -13.70 -8.82 17.00
N SER A 474 -13.15 -7.70 16.52
CA SER A 474 -13.77 -6.95 15.42
C SER A 474 -14.04 -7.84 14.19
N ILE A 475 -13.22 -8.87 13.96
CA ILE A 475 -13.45 -9.85 12.89
C ILE A 475 -14.72 -10.70 13.15
N ASN A 476 -14.98 -11.10 14.40
CA ASN A 476 -16.25 -11.78 14.73
C ASN A 476 -17.44 -10.84 14.51
N ILE A 477 -17.31 -9.57 14.90
CA ILE A 477 -18.36 -8.58 14.71
C ILE A 477 -18.69 -8.38 13.22
N LEU A 478 -17.68 -8.33 12.35
CA LEU A 478 -17.89 -8.30 10.89
C LEU A 478 -18.69 -9.52 10.41
N GLY A 479 -18.37 -10.72 10.90
CA GLY A 479 -19.10 -11.93 10.56
C GLY A 479 -20.55 -11.90 11.00
N MET A 480 -20.81 -11.46 12.24
CA MET A 480 -22.17 -11.29 12.77
C MET A 480 -22.98 -10.26 11.97
N ILE A 481 -22.35 -9.15 11.53
CA ILE A 481 -23.00 -8.18 10.63
C ILE A 481 -23.34 -8.85 9.29
N GLY A 482 -22.41 -9.61 8.72
CA GLY A 482 -22.64 -10.38 7.48
C GLY A 482 -23.82 -11.36 7.58
N GLU A 483 -23.95 -12.07 8.71
CA GLU A 483 -25.10 -12.93 8.99
C GLU A 483 -26.42 -12.14 9.07
N ASN A 484 -26.41 -11.00 9.76
CA ASN A 484 -27.60 -10.16 9.90
C ASN A 484 -28.05 -9.59 8.55
N ILE A 485 -27.12 -9.21 7.68
CA ILE A 485 -27.43 -8.77 6.30
C ILE A 485 -28.04 -9.94 5.53
N LYS A 486 -27.44 -11.13 5.60
CA LYS A 486 -27.94 -12.33 4.92
C LYS A 486 -29.36 -12.70 5.36
N LYS A 487 -29.68 -12.56 6.64
CA LYS A 487 -31.02 -12.81 7.21
C LYS A 487 -32.02 -11.67 6.94
N GLY A 488 -31.61 -10.56 6.32
CA GLY A 488 -32.46 -9.38 6.11
C GLY A 488 -32.79 -8.59 7.39
N GLU A 489 -32.09 -8.91 8.49
CA GLU A 489 -32.34 -8.33 9.80
C GLU A 489 -31.86 -6.88 9.86
N VAL A 490 -30.78 -6.55 9.16
CA VAL A 490 -30.24 -5.19 9.03
C VAL A 490 -30.15 -4.78 7.57
N GLY A 491 -30.51 -3.53 7.29
CA GLY A 491 -30.26 -2.87 6.01
C GLY A 491 -29.43 -1.62 6.26
N PHE A 492 -28.52 -1.30 5.34
CA PHE A 492 -27.63 -0.16 5.46
C PHE A 492 -27.89 0.88 4.37
N ILE A 493 -27.65 2.14 4.70
CA ILE A 493 -27.41 3.24 3.75
C ILE A 493 -25.98 3.73 3.96
N SER A 494 -25.25 4.05 2.90
CA SER A 494 -23.90 4.62 3.03
C SER A 494 -23.96 6.11 3.37
N ALA A 495 -22.86 6.68 3.85
CA ALA A 495 -22.78 8.12 4.11
C ALA A 495 -22.96 8.94 2.82
N GLU A 496 -22.43 8.47 1.69
CA GLU A 496 -22.58 9.11 0.37
C GLU A 496 -24.04 9.13 -0.07
N GLU A 497 -24.71 7.98 -0.03
CA GLU A 497 -26.11 7.87 -0.45
C GLU A 497 -26.99 8.76 0.45
N LEU A 498 -26.72 8.80 1.76
CA LEU A 498 -27.44 9.69 2.68
C LEU A 498 -27.16 11.18 2.37
N ARG A 499 -25.91 11.57 2.12
CA ARG A 499 -25.56 12.96 1.72
C ARG A 499 -26.30 13.37 0.45
N GLU A 500 -26.37 12.49 -0.54
CA GLU A 500 -27.09 12.72 -1.78
C GLU A 500 -28.60 12.88 -1.56
N LYS A 501 -29.20 12.03 -0.70
CA LYS A 501 -30.62 12.15 -0.35
C LYS A 501 -30.93 13.45 0.39
N LEU A 502 -30.08 13.84 1.33
CA LEU A 502 -30.25 15.09 2.09
C LEU A 502 -30.08 16.32 1.20
N SER A 503 -29.09 16.33 0.30
CA SER A 503 -28.88 17.47 -0.63
C SER A 503 -30.05 17.66 -1.60
N LYS A 504 -30.71 16.56 -2.00
CA LYS A 504 -31.93 16.57 -2.82
C LYS A 504 -33.22 16.74 -2.02
N LYS A 505 -33.14 16.98 -0.70
CA LYS A 505 -34.28 17.19 0.21
C LYS A 505 -35.32 16.05 0.16
N TYR A 506 -34.85 14.80 0.08
CA TYR A 506 -35.74 13.64 0.17
C TYR A 506 -36.49 13.63 1.50
N ASN A 507 -37.76 13.24 1.47
CA ASN A 507 -38.57 13.11 2.68
C ASN A 507 -38.19 11.82 3.42
N LEU A 508 -37.32 11.94 4.42
CA LEU A 508 -36.91 10.88 5.33
C LEU A 508 -36.79 11.40 6.77
N ILE A 509 -36.85 10.49 7.74
CA ILE A 509 -36.55 10.80 9.14
C ILE A 509 -35.12 10.36 9.41
N LEU A 510 -34.22 11.31 9.69
CA LEU A 510 -32.88 11.02 10.16
C LEU A 510 -32.89 11.02 11.70
N LEU A 511 -32.68 9.85 12.30
CA LEU A 511 -32.83 9.65 13.75
C LEU A 511 -31.47 9.38 14.41
N ASP A 512 -31.03 10.33 15.23
CA ASP A 512 -29.87 10.19 16.11
C ASP A 512 -30.29 9.57 17.44
N VAL A 513 -29.78 8.36 17.73
CA VAL A 513 -30.09 7.64 18.97
C VAL A 513 -29.00 7.76 20.05
N ARG A 514 -28.05 8.68 19.87
CA ARG A 514 -27.05 9.04 20.90
C ARG A 514 -27.68 9.81 22.05
N SER A 515 -26.91 9.99 23.13
CA SER A 515 -27.33 10.83 24.24
C SER A 515 -27.52 12.28 23.81
N ARG A 516 -28.33 13.03 24.56
CA ARG A 516 -28.54 14.47 24.31
C ARG A 516 -27.25 15.29 24.38
N GLY A 517 -26.30 14.87 25.22
CA GLY A 517 -24.99 15.50 25.33
C GLY A 517 -24.15 15.33 24.06
N GLU A 518 -24.05 14.10 23.56
CA GLU A 518 -23.38 13.81 22.28
C GLU A 518 -24.01 14.59 21.12
N TYR A 519 -25.34 14.63 21.04
CA TYR A 519 -26.07 15.35 20.00
C TYR A 519 -25.81 16.87 20.06
N LYS A 520 -25.83 17.45 21.27
CA LYS A 520 -25.61 18.88 21.46
C LYS A 520 -24.16 19.29 21.12
N ALA A 521 -23.20 18.41 21.38
CA ALA A 521 -21.80 18.65 21.02
C ALA A 521 -21.66 18.74 19.50
N GLU A 522 -22.10 17.70 18.78
CA GLU A 522 -22.16 17.70 17.33
C GLU A 522 -23.16 16.66 16.80
N HIS A 523 -23.80 16.91 15.66
CA HIS A 523 -24.75 16.00 15.03
C HIS A 523 -24.85 16.22 13.52
N ILE A 524 -25.48 15.27 12.82
CA ILE A 524 -25.80 15.45 11.41
C ILE A 524 -26.97 16.45 11.31
N GLU A 525 -26.78 17.52 10.56
CA GLU A 525 -27.79 18.57 10.39
C GLU A 525 -29.13 17.98 9.92
N GLY A 526 -30.22 18.47 10.52
CA GLY A 526 -31.58 18.02 10.21
C GLY A 526 -31.98 16.68 10.87
N SER A 527 -31.13 16.10 11.72
CA SER A 527 -31.51 14.90 12.48
C SER A 527 -32.42 15.21 13.68
N PHE A 528 -33.24 14.24 14.05
CA PHE A 528 -34.02 14.24 15.29
C PHE A 528 -33.29 13.41 16.34
N ASN A 529 -33.20 13.88 17.59
CA ASN A 529 -32.58 13.11 18.67
C ASN A 529 -33.62 12.41 19.55
N ILE A 530 -33.61 11.08 19.54
CA ILE A 530 -34.32 10.25 20.52
C ILE A 530 -33.32 9.22 21.04
N PRO A 531 -32.71 9.46 22.22
CA PRO A 531 -31.75 8.52 22.81
C PRO A 531 -32.33 7.11 22.90
N ILE A 532 -31.50 6.11 22.60
CA ILE A 532 -31.93 4.70 22.54
C ILE A 532 -32.68 4.25 23.79
N ASP A 533 -32.27 4.69 24.97
CA ASP A 533 -32.82 4.25 26.25
C ASP A 533 -34.29 4.68 26.43
N VAL A 534 -34.71 5.78 25.80
CA VAL A 534 -36.09 6.28 25.83
C VAL A 534 -36.86 6.03 24.53
N LEU A 535 -36.23 5.41 23.52
CA LEU A 535 -36.84 5.22 22.20
C LEU A 535 -38.15 4.43 22.24
N ARG A 536 -38.23 3.40 23.09
CA ARG A 536 -39.43 2.53 23.20
C ARG A 536 -40.67 3.29 23.65
N GLU A 537 -40.51 4.23 24.56
CA GLU A 537 -41.59 5.07 25.09
C GLU A 537 -42.02 6.14 24.09
N ASN A 538 -41.13 6.51 23.17
CA ASN A 538 -41.32 7.63 22.24
C ASN A 538 -41.62 7.18 20.80
N LEU A 539 -41.95 5.91 20.57
CA LEU A 539 -42.24 5.39 19.22
C LEU A 539 -43.42 6.11 18.54
N GLY A 540 -44.40 6.59 19.32
CA GLY A 540 -45.56 7.32 18.80
C GLY A 540 -45.24 8.67 18.16
N SER A 541 -44.03 9.21 18.39
CA SER A 541 -43.55 10.45 17.74
C SER A 541 -43.04 10.24 16.31
N LEU A 542 -42.88 8.98 15.87
CA LEU A 542 -42.33 8.63 14.56
C LEU A 542 -43.43 8.09 13.64
N ASN A 543 -43.46 8.56 12.39
CA ASN A 543 -44.36 8.03 11.38
C ASN A 543 -43.86 6.66 10.87
N LYS A 544 -44.72 5.62 10.95
CA LYS A 544 -44.39 4.25 10.54
C LYS A 544 -44.20 4.06 9.03
N ASP A 545 -44.74 4.96 8.22
CA ASP A 545 -44.68 4.88 6.76
C ASP A 545 -43.49 5.65 6.16
N SER A 546 -42.80 6.46 6.96
CA SER A 546 -41.59 7.19 6.54
C SER A 546 -40.38 6.27 6.35
N GLU A 547 -39.47 6.62 5.44
CA GLU A 547 -38.11 6.06 5.45
C GLU A 547 -37.38 6.61 6.67
N ILE A 548 -36.94 5.73 7.57
CA ILE A 548 -36.18 6.08 8.77
C ILE A 548 -34.74 5.63 8.61
N ILE A 549 -33.82 6.59 8.69
CA ILE A 549 -32.38 6.33 8.75
C ILE A 549 -31.93 6.55 10.18
N VAL A 550 -31.54 5.47 10.86
CA VAL A 550 -31.03 5.56 12.24
C VAL A 550 -29.51 5.61 12.25
N TYR A 551 -28.93 6.42 13.12
CA TYR A 551 -27.49 6.43 13.35
C TYR A 551 -27.15 6.67 14.83
N CYS A 552 -25.95 6.23 15.22
CA CYS A 552 -25.38 6.56 16.51
C CYS A 552 -23.91 6.99 16.35
N HIS A 553 -23.03 6.69 17.30
CA HIS A 553 -21.61 6.96 17.11
C HIS A 553 -20.93 5.94 16.15
N THR A 554 -21.06 4.64 16.43
CA THR A 554 -20.31 3.55 15.74
C THR A 554 -21.19 2.45 15.11
N SER A 555 -22.50 2.66 15.01
CA SER A 555 -23.53 1.72 14.50
C SER A 555 -24.09 0.67 15.46
N TYR A 556 -23.53 0.48 16.65
CA TYR A 556 -24.06 -0.52 17.60
C TYR A 556 -25.42 -0.12 18.19
N ARG A 557 -25.50 1.07 18.83
CA ARG A 557 -26.77 1.59 19.39
C ARG A 557 -27.84 1.77 18.31
N SER A 558 -27.48 2.24 17.11
CA SER A 558 -28.43 2.38 16.02
C SER A 558 -28.88 1.04 15.44
N TYR A 559 -28.05 -0.01 15.46
CA TYR A 559 -28.51 -1.36 15.14
C TYR A 559 -29.60 -1.82 16.12
N LEU A 560 -29.40 -1.62 17.42
CA LEU A 560 -30.42 -1.94 18.43
C LEU A 560 -31.71 -1.14 18.21
N ALA A 561 -31.60 0.17 17.91
CA ALA A 561 -32.74 1.01 17.57
C ALA A 561 -33.47 0.52 16.32
N LEU A 562 -32.74 0.13 15.26
CA LEU A 562 -33.31 -0.47 14.06
C LEU A 562 -34.12 -1.72 14.40
N ARG A 563 -33.62 -2.59 15.29
CA ARG A 563 -34.36 -3.79 15.72
C ARG A 563 -35.61 -3.45 16.52
N ILE A 564 -35.55 -2.46 17.41
CA ILE A 564 -36.72 -1.95 18.14
C ILE A 564 -37.78 -1.45 17.16
N LEU A 565 -37.40 -0.62 16.18
CA LEU A 565 -38.32 -0.06 15.20
C LEU A 565 -38.92 -1.16 14.31
N LYS A 566 -38.11 -2.03 13.72
CA LYS A 566 -38.61 -3.14 12.88
C LYS A 566 -39.60 -4.04 13.65
N ASN A 567 -39.26 -4.41 14.89
CA ASN A 567 -40.14 -5.23 15.73
C ASN A 567 -41.41 -4.50 16.20
N SER A 568 -41.45 -3.17 16.08
CA SER A 568 -42.62 -2.33 16.39
C SER A 568 -43.47 -1.98 15.16
N GLY A 569 -43.18 -2.61 14.02
CA GLY A 569 -43.95 -2.50 12.78
C GLY A 569 -43.47 -1.43 11.80
N PHE A 570 -42.32 -0.79 12.04
CA PHE A 570 -41.72 0.14 11.08
C PHE A 570 -41.07 -0.67 9.93
N LYS A 571 -41.53 -0.46 8.70
CA LYS A 571 -41.12 -1.30 7.55
C LYS A 571 -39.85 -0.81 6.86
N ASN A 572 -39.67 0.50 6.75
CA ASN A 572 -38.59 1.11 5.98
C ASN A 572 -37.54 1.75 6.89
N VAL A 573 -36.77 0.89 7.58
CA VAL A 573 -35.71 1.34 8.52
C VAL A 573 -34.35 0.84 8.05
N LYS A 574 -33.41 1.77 7.87
CA LYS A 574 -32.00 1.48 7.55
C LYS A 574 -31.09 2.08 8.60
N ASN A 575 -29.95 1.43 8.81
CA ASN A 575 -28.87 1.94 9.66
C ASN A 575 -27.87 2.69 8.78
N LEU A 576 -27.39 3.85 9.23
CA LEU A 576 -26.25 4.50 8.59
C LEU A 576 -25.00 3.64 8.80
N ASN A 577 -24.43 3.13 7.71
CA ASN A 577 -23.25 2.25 7.76
C ASN A 577 -22.07 3.00 8.41
N GLY A 578 -21.47 2.42 9.45
CA GLY A 578 -20.45 3.08 10.27
C GLY A 578 -20.92 4.32 11.08
N SER A 579 -22.17 4.77 10.90
CA SER A 579 -22.81 5.87 11.64
C SER A 579 -22.01 7.18 11.63
N TYR A 580 -22.03 7.95 12.73
CA TYR A 580 -21.44 9.28 12.80
C TYR A 580 -19.93 9.30 12.52
N LEU A 581 -19.19 8.27 12.93
CA LEU A 581 -17.76 8.19 12.62
C LEU A 581 -17.46 8.06 11.12
N SER A 582 -18.28 7.30 10.37
CA SER A 582 -18.17 7.25 8.90
C SER A 582 -18.68 8.52 8.21
N TRP A 583 -19.54 9.28 8.88
CA TRP A 583 -20.01 10.58 8.41
C TRP A 583 -18.93 11.67 8.54
N ASN A 584 -18.16 11.68 9.63
CA ASN A 584 -17.13 12.71 9.85
C ASN A 584 -15.73 12.33 9.35
N ARG A 585 -15.36 11.05 9.39
CA ARG A 585 -14.05 10.52 8.95
C ARG A 585 -12.85 11.18 9.62
N VAL A 586 -12.91 11.25 10.96
CA VAL A 586 -11.81 11.74 11.80
C VAL A 586 -11.25 10.57 12.60
N LEU A 587 -9.92 10.50 12.73
CA LEU A 587 -9.23 9.57 13.62
C LEU A 587 -9.33 10.12 15.05
N ASN A 588 -10.27 9.60 15.84
CA ASN A 588 -10.43 9.98 17.25
C ASN A 588 -9.34 9.36 18.14
#